data_AF-A0A2V6MRM4-F1
#
_entry.id   AF-A0A2V6MRM4-F1
#
_cell.length_a   1.000
_cell.length_b   1.000
_cell.length_c   1.000
_cell.angle_alpha   90.00
_cell.angle_beta   90.00
_cell.angle_gamma   90.00
#
_symmetry.space_group_name_H-M   'P 1'
#
loop_
_entity.id
_entity.type
_entity.pdbx_description
1 polymer ?
#
loop_
_entity_poly.entity_id
_entity_poly.type
_entity_poly.pdbx_seq_one_letter_code
_entity_poly.pdbx_strand_id
1 'polypeptide(L)'
;MIETLSDALGHFGVYGGMFVPETLMTALHELAAEYERAKNDAQFQNQLALLLRDFAGRPTPLYFAERLTKKLGGAKIYLKREDLLHTGAHKINNALGQILLAQRMGKNRIIAETGAGQHGVATATVAARFGCECVVYMGAVDMERQALNVARMKFLGAEVVTVTAGQATLKEAISEAMRDWVTNVRSTHYILGSALGSHPYPMMVRDFQRVIGEETRKQIFDREQRLPDLLVACVGGGSNAIGLFHPFLSDASVRMVGVEAGGEGIRSGKHAARFQGGRLG
;
A
#
# COMPACT_ATOMS: atom_id res chain seq x y z
N MET A 1 7.18 22.52 -13.15
CA MET A 1 6.94 21.94 -11.81
C MET A 1 6.32 20.58 -12.01
N ILE A 2 6.78 19.54 -11.31
CA ILE A 2 6.10 18.24 -11.33
C ILE A 2 4.79 18.42 -10.54
N GLU A 3 3.64 18.20 -11.17
CA GLU A 3 2.36 18.18 -10.46
C GLU A 3 2.36 17.01 -9.47
N THR A 4 2.25 17.31 -8.17
CA THR A 4 2.32 16.31 -7.08
C THR A 4 0.96 15.71 -6.74
N LEU A 5 -0.12 16.26 -7.31
CA LEU A 5 -1.50 15.83 -7.15
C LEU A 5 -2.06 15.42 -8.51
N SER A 6 -3.04 14.52 -8.52
CA SER A 6 -3.74 14.19 -9.74
C SER A 6 -4.73 15.28 -10.13
N ASP A 7 -5.10 15.33 -11.41
CA ASP A 7 -6.26 16.09 -11.85
C ASP A 7 -7.59 15.50 -11.31
N ALA A 8 -8.70 16.16 -11.63
CA ALA A 8 -10.05 15.75 -11.20
C ALA A 8 -10.49 14.40 -11.78
N LEU A 9 -9.84 13.92 -12.85
CA LEU A 9 -10.09 12.61 -13.46
C LEU A 9 -9.13 11.54 -12.94
N GLY A 10 -8.23 11.90 -12.01
CA GLY A 10 -7.28 10.99 -11.39
C GLY A 10 -6.01 10.76 -12.20
N HIS A 11 -5.66 11.62 -13.15
CA HIS A 11 -4.41 11.53 -13.91
C HIS A 11 -3.27 12.30 -13.24
N PHE A 12 -2.08 11.70 -13.25
CA PHE A 12 -0.79 12.33 -12.98
C PHE A 12 -0.03 12.44 -14.30
N GLY A 13 -0.20 13.58 -14.99
CA GLY A 13 0.25 13.71 -16.37
C GLY A 13 -0.43 12.66 -17.27
N VAL A 14 0.36 11.76 -17.86
CA VAL A 14 -0.16 10.70 -18.77
C VAL A 14 -0.54 9.40 -18.06
N TYR A 15 -0.33 9.30 -16.74
CA TYR A 15 -0.58 8.09 -15.95
C TYR A 15 -1.82 8.26 -15.07
N GLY A 16 -2.45 7.16 -14.64
CA GLY A 16 -3.60 7.20 -13.72
C GLY A 16 -4.93 7.05 -14.43
N GLY A 17 -5.97 7.76 -13.99
CA GLY A 17 -7.32 7.70 -14.56
C GLY A 17 -8.22 6.61 -13.94
N MET A 18 -9.39 6.40 -14.56
CA MET A 18 -10.35 5.36 -14.19
C MET A 18 -10.61 4.43 -15.37
N PHE A 19 -9.86 3.34 -15.41
CA PHE A 19 -9.96 2.30 -16.46
C PHE A 19 -10.56 1.04 -15.86
N VAL A 20 -11.87 1.05 -15.64
CA VAL A 20 -12.65 -0.07 -15.09
C VAL A 20 -13.94 -0.30 -15.89
N PRO A 21 -14.58 -1.48 -15.75
CA PRO A 21 -15.94 -1.67 -16.24
C PRO A 21 -16.92 -0.64 -15.64
N GLU A 22 -17.92 -0.24 -16.42
CA GLU A 22 -18.97 0.71 -16.02
C GLU A 22 -19.63 0.33 -14.68
N THR A 23 -19.77 -0.97 -14.42
CA THR A 23 -20.36 -1.49 -13.18
C THR A 23 -19.60 -1.10 -11.90
N LEU A 24 -18.31 -0.74 -12.00
CA LEU A 24 -17.49 -0.29 -10.87
C LEU A 24 -17.39 1.24 -10.76
N MET A 25 -17.82 1.99 -11.79
CA MET A 25 -17.70 3.46 -11.80
C MET A 25 -18.44 4.10 -10.62
N THR A 26 -19.68 3.67 -10.36
CA THR A 26 -20.47 4.18 -9.23
C THR A 26 -19.77 3.94 -7.88
N ALA A 27 -19.15 2.77 -7.70
CA ALA A 27 -18.47 2.43 -6.45
C ALA A 27 -17.18 3.22 -6.25
N LEU A 28 -16.44 3.48 -7.33
CA LEU A 28 -15.24 4.32 -7.28
C LEU A 28 -15.59 5.78 -7.03
N HIS A 29 -16.68 6.30 -7.62
CA HIS A 29 -17.17 7.64 -7.33
C HIS A 29 -17.68 7.77 -5.89
N GLU A 30 -18.40 6.78 -5.36
CA GLU A 30 -18.82 6.71 -3.95
C GLU A 30 -17.58 6.76 -3.03
N LEU A 31 -16.56 5.94 -3.32
CA LEU A 31 -15.31 5.91 -2.57
C LEU A 31 -14.54 7.24 -2.67
N ALA A 32 -14.46 7.85 -3.85
CA ALA A 32 -13.77 9.13 -4.05
C ALA A 32 -14.46 10.25 -3.26
N ALA A 33 -15.78 10.34 -3.33
CA ALA A 33 -16.56 11.31 -2.58
C ALA A 33 -16.44 11.12 -1.06
N GLU A 34 -16.47 9.87 -0.57
CA GLU A 34 -16.28 9.60 0.85
C GLU A 34 -14.85 9.91 1.30
N TYR A 35 -13.85 9.56 0.49
CA TYR A 35 -12.46 9.85 0.78
C TYR A 35 -12.21 11.36 0.91
N GLU A 36 -12.71 12.17 -0.02
CA GLU A 36 -12.54 13.64 0.06
C GLU A 36 -13.24 14.25 1.28
N ARG A 37 -14.38 13.70 1.70
CA ARG A 37 -15.02 14.10 2.97
C ARG A 37 -14.16 13.71 4.17
N ALA A 38 -13.72 12.45 4.24
CA ALA A 38 -12.92 11.92 5.34
C ALA A 38 -11.55 12.61 5.50
N LYS A 39 -10.93 12.99 4.37
CA LYS A 39 -9.65 13.71 4.34
C LYS A 39 -9.71 15.04 5.08
N ASN A 40 -10.85 15.73 5.04
CA ASN A 40 -11.06 17.02 5.69
C ASN A 40 -11.80 16.92 7.04
N ASP A 41 -12.17 15.71 7.46
CA ASP A 41 -12.91 15.46 8.70
C ASP A 41 -11.95 15.21 9.88
N ALA A 42 -11.94 16.13 10.84
CA ALA A 42 -11.10 16.03 12.03
C ALA A 42 -11.38 14.77 12.87
N GLN A 43 -12.63 14.29 12.91
CA GLN A 43 -12.96 13.06 13.65
C GLN A 43 -12.32 11.84 12.98
N PHE A 44 -12.37 11.75 11.65
CA PHE A 44 -11.70 10.68 10.91
C PHE A 44 -10.19 10.72 11.12
N GLN A 45 -9.56 11.90 10.98
CA GLN A 45 -8.12 12.05 11.17
C GLN A 45 -7.69 11.68 12.58
N ASN A 46 -8.45 12.09 13.60
CA ASN A 46 -8.18 11.73 14.99
C ASN A 46 -8.31 10.22 15.22
N GLN A 47 -9.36 9.59 14.69
CA GLN A 47 -9.54 8.15 14.82
C GLN A 47 -8.42 7.36 14.12
N LEU A 48 -8.04 7.76 12.90
CA LEU A 48 -6.92 7.14 12.19
C LEU A 48 -5.61 7.33 12.94
N ALA A 49 -5.32 8.53 13.45
CA ALA A 49 -4.12 8.80 14.24
C ALA A 49 -4.05 7.95 15.52
N LEU A 50 -5.17 7.80 16.24
CA LEU A 50 -5.26 6.94 17.42
C LEU A 50 -4.98 5.48 17.07
N LEU A 51 -5.54 4.96 15.98
CA LEU A 51 -5.29 3.59 15.54
C LEU A 51 -3.84 3.39 15.08
N LEU A 52 -3.28 4.35 14.34
CA LEU A 52 -1.88 4.28 13.94
C LEU A 52 -0.95 4.23 15.17
N ARG A 53 -1.23 5.05 16.20
CA ARG A 53 -0.45 5.09 17.44
C ARG A 53 -0.65 3.83 18.30
N ASP A 54 -1.89 3.57 18.72
CA ASP A 54 -2.20 2.60 19.79
C ASP A 54 -2.37 1.17 19.27
N PHE A 55 -2.79 1.01 18.02
CA PHE A 55 -3.04 -0.32 17.43
C PHE A 55 -1.91 -0.75 16.48
N ALA A 56 -1.40 0.16 15.63
CA ALA A 56 -0.32 -0.17 14.71
C ALA A 56 1.09 0.02 15.31
N GLY A 57 1.25 0.87 16.33
CA GLY A 57 2.53 1.10 17.01
C GLY A 57 3.38 2.22 16.42
N ARG A 58 2.76 3.24 15.80
CA ARG A 58 3.47 4.42 15.28
C ARG A 58 3.84 5.41 16.39
N PRO A 59 4.93 6.19 16.23
CA PRO A 59 5.84 6.22 15.08
C PRO A 59 6.83 5.07 15.05
N THR A 60 7.21 4.62 13.85
CA THR A 60 8.25 3.58 13.72
C THR A 60 9.64 4.21 13.86
N PRO A 61 10.63 3.53 14.47
CA PRO A 61 11.98 4.07 14.60
C PRO A 61 12.68 4.30 13.26
N LEU A 62 13.57 5.31 13.23
CA LEU A 62 14.60 5.45 12.21
C LEU A 62 15.92 4.91 12.78
N TYR A 63 16.40 3.77 12.32
CA TYR A 63 17.53 3.06 12.93
C TYR A 63 18.84 3.34 12.18
N PHE A 64 19.89 3.77 12.87
CA PHE A 64 21.21 3.94 12.26
C PHE A 64 21.93 2.59 12.16
N ALA A 65 22.20 2.13 10.94
CA ALA A 65 22.81 0.83 10.71
C ALA A 65 24.35 0.93 10.69
N GLU A 66 24.99 0.99 11.86
CA GLU A 66 26.43 1.28 11.94
C GLU A 66 27.28 0.23 11.23
N ARG A 67 26.94 -1.06 11.39
CA ARG A 67 27.67 -2.17 10.76
C ARG A 67 27.57 -2.13 9.24
N LEU A 68 26.39 -1.81 8.70
CA LEU A 68 26.19 -1.72 7.26
C LEU A 68 26.89 -0.49 6.68
N THR A 69 26.81 0.64 7.39
CA THR A 69 27.54 1.88 7.06
C THR A 69 29.04 1.62 6.98
N LYS A 70 29.63 0.99 8.01
CA LYS A 70 31.06 0.62 8.03
C LYS A 70 31.43 -0.33 6.89
N LYS A 71 30.58 -1.33 6.62
CA LYS A 71 30.83 -2.32 5.57
C LYS A 71 30.85 -1.71 4.16
N LEU A 72 29.95 -0.77 3.87
CA LEU A 72 29.88 -0.12 2.56
C LEU A 72 30.91 1.02 2.41
N GLY A 73 31.41 1.58 3.50
CA GLY A 73 32.48 2.58 3.51
C GLY A 73 32.13 3.93 2.87
N GLY A 74 30.87 4.12 2.48
CA GLY A 74 30.37 5.31 1.78
C GLY A 74 29.37 6.08 2.65
N ALA A 75 28.08 5.94 2.33
CA ALA A 75 27.01 6.70 2.99
C ALA A 75 26.71 6.21 4.42
N LYS A 76 26.25 7.13 5.28
CA LYS A 76 25.54 6.78 6.53
C LYS A 76 24.18 6.20 6.18
N ILE A 77 23.86 5.02 6.72
CA ILE A 77 22.64 4.29 6.35
C ILE A 77 21.66 4.28 7.52
N TYR A 78 20.46 4.77 7.24
CA TYR A 78 19.32 4.72 8.15
C TYR A 78 18.24 3.80 7.59
N LEU A 79 17.63 2.99 8.48
CA LEU A 79 16.53 2.09 8.16
C LEU A 79 15.25 2.61 8.80
N LYS A 80 14.26 2.99 8.00
CA LYS A 80 12.91 3.31 8.50
C LYS A 80 12.18 2.00 8.83
N ARG A 81 11.94 1.75 10.12
CA ARG A 81 11.58 0.42 10.66
C ARG A 81 10.09 0.08 10.54
N GLU A 82 9.55 0.13 9.32
CA GLU A 82 8.17 -0.32 9.05
C GLU A 82 7.95 -1.82 9.31
N ASP A 83 9.04 -2.60 9.45
CA ASP A 83 9.00 -4.00 9.87
C ASP A 83 8.52 -4.20 11.32
N LEU A 84 8.64 -3.17 12.18
CA LEU A 84 8.20 -3.20 13.58
C LEU A 84 6.72 -2.87 13.76
N LEU A 85 6.05 -2.46 12.69
CA LEU A 85 4.64 -2.09 12.74
C LEU A 85 3.79 -3.34 12.99
N HIS A 86 2.66 -3.20 13.69
CA HIS A 86 1.74 -4.32 13.87
C HIS A 86 1.43 -4.98 12.52
N THR A 87 1.38 -6.31 12.49
CA THR A 87 1.34 -7.21 11.30
C THR A 87 2.68 -7.44 10.58
N GLY A 88 3.67 -6.57 10.76
CA GLY A 88 5.06 -6.75 10.31
C GLY A 88 5.42 -6.04 9.00
N ALA A 89 4.58 -5.12 8.52
CA ALA A 89 4.83 -4.36 7.30
C ALA A 89 4.04 -3.04 7.27
N HIS A 90 4.44 -2.14 6.36
CA HIS A 90 3.77 -0.85 6.11
C HIS A 90 2.30 -0.97 5.65
N LYS A 91 1.83 -2.17 5.29
CA LYS A 91 0.50 -2.41 4.72
C LYS A 91 -0.63 -2.02 5.66
N ILE A 92 -0.44 -2.14 6.97
CA ILE A 92 -1.48 -1.80 7.96
C ILE A 92 -1.84 -0.31 7.96
N ASN A 93 -0.93 0.60 7.59
CA ASN A 93 -1.25 2.03 7.48
C ASN A 93 -2.43 2.25 6.52
N ASN A 94 -2.34 1.64 5.34
CA ASN A 94 -3.35 1.70 4.30
C ASN A 94 -4.63 0.93 4.70
N ALA A 95 -4.48 -0.26 5.27
CA ALA A 95 -5.62 -1.07 5.69
C ALA A 95 -6.48 -0.35 6.76
N LEU A 96 -5.86 0.34 7.71
CA LEU A 96 -6.56 1.15 8.71
C LEU A 96 -7.28 2.35 8.10
N GLY A 97 -6.68 3.04 7.13
CA GLY A 97 -7.35 4.14 6.43
C GLY A 97 -8.59 3.66 5.67
N GLN A 98 -8.44 2.59 4.88
CA GLN A 98 -9.53 2.07 4.05
C GLN A 98 -10.64 1.38 4.84
N ILE A 99 -10.32 0.67 5.93
CA ILE A 99 -11.37 0.06 6.77
C ILE A 99 -12.25 1.14 7.43
N LEU A 100 -11.69 2.28 7.82
CA LEU A 100 -12.48 3.39 8.36
C LEU A 100 -13.40 4.00 7.29
N LEU A 101 -12.95 4.09 6.04
CA LEU A 101 -13.81 4.50 4.94
C LEU A 101 -14.93 3.48 4.70
N ALA A 102 -14.61 2.18 4.73
CA ALA A 102 -15.62 1.11 4.61
C ALA A 102 -16.72 1.25 5.68
N GLN A 103 -16.34 1.52 6.93
CA GLN A 103 -17.29 1.78 8.02
C GLN A 103 -18.19 2.99 7.74
N ARG A 104 -17.63 4.09 7.24
CA ARG A 104 -18.39 5.31 6.90
C ARG A 104 -19.34 5.11 5.73
N MET A 105 -18.98 4.25 4.78
CA MET A 105 -19.83 3.85 3.65
C MET A 105 -20.81 2.71 4.01
N GLY A 106 -20.84 2.26 5.28
CA GLY A 106 -21.73 1.18 5.73
C GLY A 106 -21.44 -0.19 5.10
N LYS A 107 -20.19 -0.44 4.69
CA LYS A 107 -19.77 -1.70 4.08
C LYS A 107 -19.28 -2.65 5.19
N ASN A 108 -19.94 -3.79 5.33
CA ASN A 108 -19.67 -4.76 6.39
C ASN A 108 -18.82 -5.97 5.91
N ARG A 109 -18.61 -6.07 4.59
CA ARG A 109 -17.78 -7.10 3.97
C ARG A 109 -16.56 -6.47 3.31
N ILE A 110 -15.40 -7.08 3.55
CA ILE A 110 -14.10 -6.61 3.07
C ILE A 110 -13.50 -7.69 2.18
N ILE A 111 -13.04 -7.26 1.01
CA ILE A 111 -12.25 -8.11 0.14
C ILE A 111 -10.86 -7.52 -0.07
N ALA A 112 -9.88 -8.38 -0.32
CA ALA A 112 -8.53 -7.97 -0.73
C ALA A 112 -7.88 -9.06 -1.58
N GLU A 113 -6.86 -8.67 -2.33
CA GLU A 113 -5.92 -9.56 -3.00
C GLU A 113 -4.65 -9.73 -2.17
N THR A 114 -3.88 -10.80 -2.35
CA THR A 114 -2.51 -10.82 -1.85
C THR A 114 -1.58 -11.73 -2.63
N GLY A 115 -0.29 -11.38 -2.65
CA GLY A 115 0.80 -12.19 -3.19
C GLY A 115 1.68 -12.69 -2.05
N ALA A 116 2.60 -11.86 -1.54
CA ALA A 116 3.44 -12.19 -0.38
C ALA A 116 2.67 -12.43 0.94
N GLY A 117 1.36 -12.19 0.98
CA GLY A 117 0.50 -12.40 2.16
C GLY A 117 0.44 -11.23 3.14
N GLN A 118 1.40 -10.32 3.14
CA GLN A 118 1.43 -9.20 4.10
C GLN A 118 0.22 -8.26 3.98
N HIS A 119 -0.25 -7.98 2.75
CA HIS A 119 -1.47 -7.19 2.56
C HIS A 119 -2.71 -7.93 3.07
N GLY A 120 -2.83 -9.23 2.77
CA GLY A 120 -3.94 -10.04 3.24
C GLY A 120 -3.98 -10.15 4.77
N VAL A 121 -2.82 -10.33 5.42
CA VAL A 121 -2.73 -10.33 6.89
C VAL A 121 -3.14 -8.97 7.47
N ALA A 122 -2.70 -7.85 6.88
CA ALA A 122 -3.10 -6.52 7.34
C ALA A 122 -4.62 -6.30 7.21
N THR A 123 -5.20 -6.68 6.06
CA THR A 123 -6.64 -6.58 5.81
C THR A 123 -7.45 -7.46 6.76
N ALA A 124 -7.05 -8.73 6.94
CA ALA A 124 -7.70 -9.64 7.89
C ALA A 124 -7.62 -9.11 9.33
N THR A 125 -6.49 -8.53 9.72
CA THR A 125 -6.29 -7.97 11.07
C THR A 125 -7.25 -6.81 11.33
N VAL A 126 -7.38 -5.87 10.38
CA VAL A 126 -8.29 -4.75 10.56
C VAL A 126 -9.75 -5.17 10.43
N ALA A 127 -10.09 -6.10 9.53
CA ALA A 127 -11.45 -6.61 9.42
C ALA A 127 -11.89 -7.31 10.73
N ALA A 128 -11.03 -8.14 11.31
CA ALA A 128 -11.29 -8.78 12.61
C ALA A 128 -11.50 -7.75 13.73
N ARG A 129 -10.69 -6.70 13.78
CA ARG A 129 -10.83 -5.60 14.76
C ARG A 129 -12.19 -4.89 14.63
N PHE A 130 -12.65 -4.64 13.41
CA PHE A 130 -13.87 -3.88 13.14
C PHE A 130 -15.11 -4.76 12.97
N GLY A 131 -14.99 -6.08 13.18
CA GLY A 131 -16.10 -7.01 13.08
C GLY A 131 -16.64 -7.17 11.65
N CYS A 132 -15.80 -6.97 10.64
CA CYS A 132 -16.19 -7.16 9.24
C CYS A 132 -15.92 -8.58 8.76
N GLU A 133 -16.77 -9.09 7.88
CA GLU A 133 -16.46 -10.28 7.08
C GLU A 133 -15.25 -9.98 6.19
N CYS A 134 -14.31 -10.92 6.07
CA CYS A 134 -13.09 -10.73 5.29
C CYS A 134 -12.83 -11.90 4.37
N VAL A 135 -12.68 -11.61 3.07
CA VAL A 135 -12.29 -12.59 2.05
C VAL A 135 -11.01 -12.11 1.36
N VAL A 136 -9.97 -12.95 1.37
CA VAL A 136 -8.68 -12.65 0.75
C VAL A 136 -8.42 -13.62 -0.40
N TYR A 137 -8.25 -13.06 -1.60
CA TYR A 137 -7.90 -13.81 -2.81
C TYR A 137 -6.38 -13.95 -2.91
N MET A 138 -5.90 -15.17 -3.10
CA MET A 138 -4.46 -15.45 -3.18
C MET A 138 -4.17 -16.54 -4.23
N GLY A 139 -3.17 -16.29 -5.08
CA GLY A 139 -2.75 -17.25 -6.10
C GLY A 139 -2.20 -18.54 -5.48
N ALA A 140 -2.52 -19.71 -6.07
CA ALA A 140 -2.11 -21.00 -5.52
C ALA A 140 -0.59 -21.14 -5.33
N VAL A 141 0.21 -20.61 -6.26
CA VAL A 141 1.69 -20.62 -6.18
C VAL A 141 2.18 -19.76 -5.01
N ASP A 142 1.53 -18.63 -4.78
CA ASP A 142 1.87 -17.73 -3.68
C ASP A 142 1.43 -18.34 -2.32
N MET A 143 0.27 -19.01 -2.27
CA MET A 143 -0.22 -19.70 -1.07
C MET A 143 0.74 -20.77 -0.58
N GLU A 144 1.27 -21.60 -1.47
CA GLU A 144 2.22 -22.64 -1.13
C GLU A 144 3.52 -22.05 -0.54
N ARG A 145 4.04 -20.99 -1.18
CA ARG A 145 5.26 -20.30 -0.73
C ARG A 145 5.08 -19.51 0.56
N GLN A 146 3.86 -19.05 0.85
CA GLN A 146 3.54 -18.16 1.97
C GLN A 146 2.56 -18.79 2.96
N ALA A 147 2.68 -20.10 3.19
CA ALA A 147 1.78 -20.88 4.05
C ALA A 147 1.59 -20.27 5.45
N LEU A 148 2.63 -19.66 6.04
CA LEU A 148 2.53 -18.99 7.34
C LEU A 148 1.57 -17.79 7.30
N ASN A 149 1.62 -16.97 6.26
CA ASN A 149 0.71 -15.83 6.12
C ASN A 149 -0.73 -16.29 5.82
N VAL A 150 -0.90 -17.38 5.06
CA VAL A 150 -2.22 -18.03 4.87
C VAL A 150 -2.81 -18.46 6.21
N ALA A 151 -2.02 -19.15 7.05
CA ALA A 151 -2.46 -19.57 8.38
C ALA A 151 -2.83 -18.38 9.27
N ARG A 152 -2.01 -17.31 9.27
CA ARG A 152 -2.30 -16.08 10.02
C ARG A 152 -3.62 -15.44 9.61
N MET A 153 -3.90 -15.34 8.31
CA MET A 153 -5.19 -14.81 7.83
C MET A 153 -6.38 -15.65 8.32
N LYS A 154 -6.26 -16.98 8.27
CA LYS A 154 -7.30 -17.89 8.78
C LYS A 154 -7.51 -17.79 10.29
N PHE A 155 -6.44 -17.65 11.07
CA PHE A 155 -6.54 -17.43 12.53
C PHE A 155 -7.19 -16.10 12.89
N LEU A 156 -7.11 -15.10 12.01
CA LEU A 156 -7.82 -13.83 12.14
C LEU A 156 -9.28 -13.92 11.66
N GLY A 157 -9.76 -15.09 11.24
CA GLY A 157 -11.14 -15.31 10.82
C GLY A 157 -11.43 -14.93 9.35
N ALA A 158 -10.41 -14.62 8.56
CA ALA A 158 -10.61 -14.35 7.14
C ALA A 158 -10.77 -15.65 6.34
N GLU A 159 -11.67 -15.64 5.37
CA GLU A 159 -11.71 -16.63 4.30
C GLU A 159 -10.55 -16.37 3.35
N VAL A 160 -9.77 -17.40 3.02
CA VAL A 160 -8.66 -17.30 2.06
C VAL A 160 -9.01 -18.13 0.83
N VAL A 161 -9.34 -17.46 -0.26
CA VAL A 161 -9.78 -18.06 -1.52
C VAL A 161 -8.58 -18.31 -2.42
N THR A 162 -8.36 -19.58 -2.75
CA THR A 162 -7.29 -20.00 -3.66
C THR A 162 -7.65 -19.69 -5.10
N VAL A 163 -6.79 -18.95 -5.80
CA VAL A 163 -6.91 -18.66 -7.23
C VAL A 163 -5.96 -19.56 -8.02
N THR A 164 -6.53 -20.46 -8.83
CA THR A 164 -5.80 -21.43 -9.66
C THR A 164 -5.76 -21.05 -11.14
N ALA A 165 -6.51 -20.02 -11.55
CA ALA A 165 -6.54 -19.54 -12.92
C ALA A 165 -5.19 -18.93 -13.34
N GLY A 166 -4.91 -18.96 -14.65
CA GLY A 166 -3.74 -18.30 -15.25
C GLY A 166 -2.41 -18.76 -14.65
N GLN A 167 -1.53 -17.81 -14.33
CA GLN A 167 -0.26 -18.12 -13.66
C GLN A 167 -0.42 -18.39 -12.15
N ALA A 168 -1.63 -18.27 -11.61
CA ALA A 168 -1.95 -18.47 -10.20
C ALA A 168 -1.08 -17.61 -9.26
N THR A 169 -0.93 -16.33 -9.61
CA THR A 169 -0.16 -15.32 -8.85
C THR A 169 -1.02 -14.12 -8.46
N LEU A 170 -0.41 -13.08 -7.87
CA LEU A 170 -1.05 -11.80 -7.54
C LEU A 170 -1.91 -11.21 -8.67
N LYS A 171 -1.51 -11.32 -9.94
CA LYS A 171 -2.29 -10.75 -11.07
C LYS A 171 -3.67 -11.40 -11.17
N GLU A 172 -3.74 -12.72 -11.04
CA GLU A 172 -5.01 -13.44 -11.09
C GLU A 172 -5.82 -13.21 -9.82
N ALA A 173 -5.18 -13.10 -8.65
CA ALA A 173 -5.86 -12.73 -7.42
C ALA A 173 -6.55 -11.35 -7.50
N ILE A 174 -5.92 -10.35 -8.13
CA ILE A 174 -6.55 -9.05 -8.41
C ILE A 174 -7.78 -9.21 -9.29
N SER A 175 -7.68 -10.01 -10.35
CA SER A 175 -8.79 -10.23 -11.28
C SER A 175 -10.00 -10.86 -10.59
N GLU A 176 -9.79 -11.86 -9.73
CA GLU A 176 -10.87 -12.51 -8.98
C GLU A 176 -11.48 -11.60 -7.91
N ALA A 177 -10.66 -10.85 -7.18
CA ALA A 177 -11.16 -9.85 -6.23
C ALA A 177 -12.01 -8.77 -6.93
N MET A 178 -11.61 -8.31 -8.12
CA MET A 178 -12.41 -7.36 -8.89
C MET A 178 -13.74 -7.97 -9.36
N ARG A 179 -13.76 -9.25 -9.77
CA ARG A 179 -15.01 -9.95 -10.15
C ARG A 179 -15.98 -10.05 -8.97
N ASP A 180 -15.49 -10.46 -7.81
CA ASP A 180 -16.28 -10.47 -6.57
C ASP A 180 -16.85 -9.07 -6.30
N TRP A 181 -16.00 -8.04 -6.39
CA TRP A 181 -16.43 -6.69 -6.10
C TRP A 181 -17.58 -6.24 -7.02
N VAL A 182 -17.51 -6.54 -8.31
CA VAL A 182 -18.60 -6.25 -9.27
C VAL A 182 -19.91 -6.90 -8.83
N THR A 183 -19.86 -8.14 -8.35
CA THR A 183 -21.06 -8.88 -7.91
C THR A 183 -21.61 -8.37 -6.57
N ASN A 184 -20.74 -7.94 -5.65
CA ASN A 184 -21.10 -7.64 -4.25
C ASN A 184 -20.91 -6.16 -3.86
N VAL A 185 -20.87 -5.26 -4.84
CA VAL A 185 -20.48 -3.84 -4.71
C VAL A 185 -21.25 -3.05 -3.65
N ARG A 186 -22.51 -3.43 -3.38
CA ARG A 186 -23.38 -2.71 -2.44
C ARG A 186 -22.95 -2.89 -0.98
N SER A 187 -22.56 -4.11 -0.60
CA SER A 187 -22.19 -4.47 0.78
C SER A 187 -20.68 -4.56 1.01
N THR A 188 -19.90 -4.61 -0.07
CA THR A 188 -18.47 -4.93 -0.05
C THR A 188 -17.58 -3.71 -0.33
N HIS A 189 -16.55 -3.53 0.48
CA HIS A 189 -15.42 -2.64 0.16
C HIS A 189 -14.18 -3.45 -0.22
N TYR A 190 -13.51 -3.04 -1.29
CA TYR A 190 -12.26 -3.64 -1.75
C TYR A 190 -11.07 -2.86 -1.19
N ILE A 191 -10.36 -3.44 -0.22
CA ILE A 191 -9.12 -2.84 0.28
C ILE A 191 -7.99 -3.18 -0.69
N LEU A 192 -7.72 -2.29 -1.63
CA LEU A 192 -6.62 -2.45 -2.59
C LEU A 192 -5.27 -2.20 -1.92
N GLY A 193 -4.31 -3.10 -2.17
CA GLY A 193 -3.10 -3.20 -1.34
C GLY A 193 -1.92 -2.30 -1.69
N SER A 194 -1.99 -1.48 -2.73
CA SER A 194 -0.86 -0.64 -3.14
C SER A 194 -1.29 0.63 -3.88
N ALA A 195 -0.37 1.56 -4.12
CA ALA A 195 -0.62 2.80 -4.86
C ALA A 195 -0.71 2.54 -6.38
N LEU A 196 -1.73 1.79 -6.77
CA LEU A 196 -2.06 1.39 -8.14
C LEU A 196 -3.57 1.27 -8.31
N GLY A 197 -4.01 0.89 -9.50
CA GLY A 197 -5.43 0.76 -9.83
C GLY A 197 -6.03 2.08 -10.27
N SER A 198 -7.36 2.09 -10.39
CA SER A 198 -8.08 3.29 -10.80
C SER A 198 -8.23 4.29 -9.67
N HIS A 199 -8.36 5.57 -10.01
CA HIS A 199 -8.74 6.60 -9.05
C HIS A 199 -9.99 6.16 -8.26
N PRO A 200 -10.05 6.38 -6.92
CA PRO A 200 -9.13 7.19 -6.10
C PRO A 200 -7.95 6.42 -5.46
N TYR A 201 -7.79 5.11 -5.72
CA TYR A 201 -6.84 4.27 -4.97
C TYR A 201 -5.39 4.79 -4.97
N PRO A 202 -4.76 5.19 -6.10
CA PRO A 202 -3.37 5.67 -6.07
C PRO A 202 -3.14 6.85 -5.13
N MET A 203 -4.06 7.83 -5.13
CA MET A 203 -3.99 9.01 -4.27
C MET A 203 -4.27 8.65 -2.81
N MET A 204 -5.35 7.92 -2.58
CA MET A 204 -5.79 7.52 -1.25
C MET A 204 -4.74 6.67 -0.52
N VAL A 205 -4.19 5.65 -1.21
CA VAL A 205 -3.16 4.77 -0.64
C VAL A 205 -1.88 5.55 -0.35
N ARG A 206 -1.48 6.48 -1.23
CA ARG A 206 -0.35 7.37 -0.97
C ARG A 206 -0.57 8.17 0.30
N ASP A 207 -1.73 8.79 0.46
CA ASP A 207 -2.03 9.67 1.59
C ASP A 207 -2.02 8.90 2.92
N PHE A 208 -2.57 7.67 2.95
CA PHE A 208 -2.47 6.79 4.12
C PHE A 208 -1.06 6.28 4.40
N GLN A 209 -0.17 6.23 3.41
CA GLN A 209 1.23 5.83 3.57
C GLN A 209 2.18 7.01 3.84
N ARG A 210 1.72 8.26 3.65
CA ARG A 210 2.54 9.48 3.78
C ARG A 210 3.19 9.64 5.15
N VAL A 211 2.56 9.07 6.19
CA VAL A 211 3.08 9.03 7.56
C VAL A 211 4.51 8.46 7.65
N ILE A 212 4.90 7.56 6.74
CA ILE A 212 6.25 7.00 6.69
C ILE A 212 7.28 8.11 6.44
N GLY A 213 7.06 8.93 5.42
CA GLY A 213 7.96 10.01 5.05
C GLY A 213 7.92 11.16 6.06
N GLU A 214 6.76 11.46 6.65
CA GLU A 214 6.61 12.55 7.63
C GLU A 214 7.42 12.26 8.90
N GLU A 215 7.28 11.04 9.42
CA GLU A 215 8.09 10.60 10.54
C GLU A 215 9.58 10.55 10.17
N THR A 216 9.92 10.04 8.98
CA THR A 216 11.32 9.97 8.53
C THR A 216 11.95 11.36 8.46
N ARG A 217 11.25 12.34 7.88
CA ARG A 217 11.69 13.73 7.75
C ARG A 217 11.96 14.35 9.12
N LYS A 218 11.06 14.17 10.09
CA LYS A 218 11.27 14.62 11.47
C LYS A 218 12.47 13.93 12.10
N GLN A 219 12.50 12.61 12.06
CA GLN A 219 13.50 11.78 12.74
C GLN A 219 14.92 11.99 12.19
N ILE A 220 15.09 12.17 10.88
CA ILE A 220 16.41 12.41 10.29
C ILE A 220 16.92 13.82 10.60
N PHE A 221 16.02 14.81 10.60
CA PHE A 221 16.38 16.18 10.97
C PHE A 221 16.79 16.25 12.44
N ASP A 222 16.05 15.60 13.35
CA ASP A 222 16.39 15.55 14.77
C ASP A 222 17.80 14.93 15.00
N ARG A 223 18.20 13.94 14.19
CA ARG A 223 19.47 13.20 14.34
C ARG A 223 20.67 13.83 13.65
N GLU A 224 20.50 14.35 12.44
CA GLU A 224 21.60 14.81 11.59
C GLU A 224 21.54 16.33 11.32
N GLN A 225 20.51 17.02 11.83
CA GLN A 225 20.27 18.47 11.65
C GLN A 225 20.24 18.89 10.17
N ARG A 226 19.86 17.95 9.29
CA ARG A 226 19.75 18.13 7.85
C ARG A 226 18.82 17.08 7.23
N LEU A 227 18.38 17.34 6.00
CA LEU A 227 17.64 16.37 5.18
C LEU A 227 18.61 15.29 4.61
N PRO A 228 18.08 14.10 4.26
CA PRO A 228 18.90 13.02 3.71
C PRO A 228 19.33 13.32 2.27
N ASP A 229 20.51 12.85 1.88
CA ASP A 229 21.02 13.03 0.52
C ASP A 229 20.31 12.13 -0.51
N LEU A 230 19.72 11.02 -0.04
CA LEU A 230 19.08 9.99 -0.85
C LEU A 230 18.04 9.20 -0.03
N LEU A 231 16.86 9.02 -0.60
CA LEU A 231 15.85 8.07 -0.16
C LEU A 231 15.81 6.86 -1.11
N VAL A 232 15.73 5.66 -0.55
CA VAL A 232 15.66 4.41 -1.33
C VAL A 232 14.51 3.56 -0.83
N ALA A 233 13.68 3.07 -1.75
CA ALA A 233 12.55 2.20 -1.43
C ALA A 233 12.29 1.19 -2.56
N CYS A 234 11.76 0.01 -2.21
CA CYS A 234 11.41 -0.99 -3.21
C CYS A 234 10.09 -0.64 -3.90
N VAL A 235 10.00 -0.90 -5.20
CA VAL A 235 8.83 -0.59 -6.03
C VAL A 235 8.27 -1.88 -6.61
N GLY A 236 7.24 -2.40 -5.95
CA GLY A 236 6.28 -3.32 -6.57
C GLY A 236 5.13 -2.49 -7.15
N GLY A 237 4.06 -2.35 -6.38
CA GLY A 237 2.98 -1.41 -6.67
C GLY A 237 3.18 0.01 -6.11
N GLY A 238 4.37 0.36 -5.63
CA GLY A 238 4.72 1.73 -5.22
C GLY A 238 4.26 2.26 -3.84
N SER A 239 3.40 1.57 -3.07
CA SER A 239 2.83 2.12 -1.82
C SER A 239 3.85 2.56 -0.75
N ASN A 240 4.86 1.73 -0.43
CA ASN A 240 5.88 2.12 0.55
C ASN A 240 6.77 3.25 0.02
N ALA A 241 7.13 3.18 -1.26
CA ALA A 241 8.01 4.14 -1.90
C ALA A 241 7.37 5.52 -1.93
N ILE A 242 6.13 5.62 -2.42
CA ILE A 242 5.44 6.91 -2.46
C ILE A 242 5.13 7.44 -1.05
N GLY A 243 4.84 6.57 -0.08
CA GLY A 243 4.68 6.97 1.32
C GLY A 243 5.94 7.59 1.93
N LEU A 244 7.11 7.03 1.61
CA LEU A 244 8.41 7.58 2.02
C LEU A 244 8.76 8.86 1.26
N PHE A 245 8.54 8.88 -0.06
CA PHE A 245 8.99 9.95 -0.96
C PHE A 245 8.13 11.20 -0.90
N HIS A 246 6.82 11.06 -0.70
CA HIS A 246 5.87 12.15 -0.87
C HIS A 246 6.21 13.41 -0.04
N PRO A 247 6.57 13.30 1.26
CA PRO A 247 6.94 14.46 2.08
C PRO A 247 8.25 15.14 1.67
N PHE A 248 8.98 14.61 0.69
CA PHE A 248 10.26 15.16 0.20
C PHE A 248 10.19 15.63 -1.26
N LEU A 249 9.05 15.52 -1.94
CA LEU A 249 8.94 15.83 -3.38
C LEU A 249 9.31 17.28 -3.74
N SER A 250 9.13 18.21 -2.79
CA SER A 250 9.49 19.62 -2.96
C SER A 250 10.94 19.94 -2.57
N ASP A 251 11.69 18.99 -2.01
CA ASP A 251 13.08 19.20 -1.59
C ASP A 251 14.03 18.80 -2.74
N ALA A 252 14.41 19.76 -3.57
CA ALA A 252 15.27 19.51 -4.75
C ALA A 252 16.64 18.88 -4.41
N SER A 253 17.10 19.00 -3.16
CA SER A 253 18.35 18.42 -2.67
C SER A 253 18.24 16.92 -2.32
N VAL A 254 17.02 16.39 -2.17
CA VAL A 254 16.79 15.00 -1.74
C VAL A 254 16.55 14.12 -2.96
N ARG A 255 17.54 13.29 -3.28
CA ARG A 255 17.39 12.30 -4.37
C ARG A 255 16.49 11.16 -3.94
N MET A 256 15.78 10.54 -4.88
CA MET A 256 14.88 9.40 -4.62
C MET A 256 15.15 8.30 -5.63
N VAL A 257 15.31 7.07 -5.14
CA VAL A 257 15.55 5.88 -5.97
C VAL A 257 14.54 4.80 -5.62
N GLY A 258 13.70 4.47 -6.60
CA GLY A 258 12.83 3.29 -6.56
C GLY A 258 13.55 2.05 -7.11
N VAL A 259 13.48 0.93 -6.39
CA VAL A 259 14.16 -0.32 -6.77
C VAL A 259 13.13 -1.40 -7.11
N GLU A 260 13.03 -1.78 -8.38
CA GLU A 260 12.16 -2.87 -8.86
C GLU A 260 12.86 -4.24 -8.80
N ALA A 261 12.08 -5.33 -8.82
CA ALA A 261 12.62 -6.68 -8.75
C ALA A 261 13.24 -7.14 -10.08
N GLY A 262 14.56 -7.35 -10.08
CA GLY A 262 15.34 -7.77 -11.26
C GLY A 262 15.18 -9.24 -11.66
N GLY A 263 14.58 -10.08 -10.81
CA GLY A 263 14.36 -11.51 -11.08
C GLY A 263 15.63 -12.27 -11.48
N GLU A 264 15.56 -13.10 -12.52
CA GLU A 264 16.73 -13.80 -13.11
C GLU A 264 17.58 -12.87 -14.02
N GLY A 265 17.24 -11.59 -14.09
CA GLY A 265 17.92 -10.56 -14.87
C GLY A 265 17.04 -9.97 -15.95
N ILE A 266 17.19 -8.66 -16.22
CA ILE A 266 16.36 -7.91 -17.18
C ILE A 266 16.37 -8.55 -18.57
N ARG A 267 17.53 -8.98 -19.06
CA ARG A 267 17.69 -9.58 -20.39
C ARG A 267 16.96 -10.92 -20.55
N SER A 268 16.72 -11.65 -19.45
CA SER A 268 16.03 -12.93 -19.50
C SER A 268 14.52 -12.80 -19.72
N GLY A 269 13.96 -11.59 -19.54
CA GLY A 269 12.51 -11.35 -19.49
C GLY A 269 11.83 -11.85 -18.21
N LYS A 270 12.53 -12.61 -17.36
CA LYS A 270 12.02 -13.12 -16.08
C LYS A 270 12.32 -12.14 -14.94
N HIS A 271 11.68 -10.98 -15.00
CA HIS A 271 11.79 -9.92 -14.00
C HIS A 271 10.43 -9.27 -13.76
N ALA A 272 10.35 -8.39 -12.74
CA ALA A 272 9.18 -7.54 -12.52
C ALA A 272 9.52 -6.03 -12.59
N ALA A 273 10.67 -5.67 -13.19
CA ALA A 273 11.03 -4.29 -13.50
C ALA A 273 10.25 -3.74 -14.70
N ARG A 274 9.24 -2.91 -14.44
CA ARG A 274 8.33 -2.37 -15.47
C ARG A 274 8.90 -1.14 -16.16
N PHE A 275 9.64 -0.30 -15.44
CA PHE A 275 10.15 0.96 -15.98
C PHE A 275 11.33 0.79 -16.94
N GLN A 276 12.08 -0.30 -16.85
CA GLN A 276 13.15 -0.63 -17.80
C GLN A 276 12.65 -0.94 -19.22
N GLY A 277 11.39 -1.37 -19.37
CA GLY A 277 10.80 -1.71 -20.67
C GLY A 277 10.29 -0.51 -21.49
N GLY A 278 10.17 0.68 -20.88
CA GLY A 278 9.80 1.92 -21.57
C GLY A 278 8.38 1.98 -22.15
N ARG A 279 7.51 0.99 -21.88
CA ARG A 279 6.12 0.98 -22.35
C ARG A 279 5.17 1.52 -21.27
N LEU A 280 4.27 2.39 -21.70
CA LEU A 280 3.07 2.77 -20.94
C LEU A 280 2.12 1.57 -20.91
N GLY A 281 1.80 1.07 -19.71
CA GLY A 281 0.69 0.14 -19.45
C GLY A 281 0.80 -1.21 -20.14
#